data_AF-A0A1H2ZLK6-F1
#
_entry.id   AF-A0A1H2ZLK6-F1
#
_cell.length_a   1.000
_cell.length_b   1.000
_cell.length_c   1.000
_cell.angle_alpha   90.00
_cell.angle_beta   90.00
_cell.angle_gamma   90.00
#
_symmetry.space_group_name_H-M   'P 1'
#
loop_
_entity.id
_entity.type
_entity.pdbx_description
1 polymer ?
#
loop_
_entity_poly.entity_id
_entity_poly.type
_entity_poly.pdbx_seq_one_letter_code
_entity_poly.pdbx_strand_id
1 'polypeptide(L)'
;MRAFQYLVEYAGYRSIACESDCLAGLKVNTFVEDGEGWLIEVTRTGFSPGFGKSAANRELVDWMREYNESHTEKLRFYGFDAPAADPRPVLAAVHAYLGLPWDVSEIKFANEAKLRVIADDLLALVAIDSARLIAETSYEQWWRASWRARVAAGLLRDQANAVVADNLKQIMAREERRGPTLVLTRRFGS
;
A
#
# COMPACT_ATOMS: atom_id res chain seq x y z
N MET A 1 6.78 2.41 -21.96
CA MET A 1 7.87 2.82 -21.05
C MET A 1 8.33 4.27 -21.20
N ARG A 2 8.72 4.74 -22.39
CA ARG A 2 9.34 6.08 -22.59
C ARG A 2 8.62 7.28 -21.96
N ALA A 3 7.28 7.28 -21.96
CA ALA A 3 6.51 8.35 -21.34
C ALA A 3 6.73 8.43 -19.82
N PHE A 4 6.84 7.28 -19.13
CA PHE A 4 7.08 7.24 -17.68
C PHE A 4 8.48 7.71 -17.33
N GLN A 5 9.49 7.25 -18.07
CA GLN A 5 10.88 7.70 -17.95
C GLN A 5 10.97 9.22 -18.09
N TYR A 6 10.32 9.79 -19.11
CA TYR A 6 10.31 11.23 -19.31
C TYR A 6 9.70 11.99 -18.13
N LEU A 7 8.57 11.52 -17.59
CA LEU A 7 7.93 12.17 -16.45
C LEU A 7 8.81 12.13 -15.18
N VAL A 8 9.51 11.02 -14.96
CA VAL A 8 10.44 10.88 -13.83
C VAL A 8 11.69 11.75 -14.01
N GLU A 9 12.30 11.71 -15.19
CA GLU A 9 13.57 12.40 -15.47
C GLU A 9 13.40 13.92 -15.60
N TYR A 10 12.31 14.38 -16.24
CA TYR A 10 12.17 15.79 -16.64
C TYR A 10 10.99 16.52 -15.97
N ALA A 11 10.02 15.81 -15.40
CA ALA A 11 8.85 16.42 -14.76
C ALA A 11 8.78 16.16 -13.23
N GLY A 12 9.83 15.58 -12.65
CA GLY A 12 9.97 15.45 -11.19
C GLY A 12 9.08 14.40 -10.53
N TYR A 13 8.45 13.51 -11.29
CA TYR A 13 7.64 12.44 -10.72
C TYR A 13 8.51 11.47 -9.90
N ARG A 14 8.04 11.09 -8.70
CA ARG A 14 8.76 10.15 -7.79
C ARG A 14 7.87 9.02 -7.24
N SER A 15 6.61 9.03 -7.62
CA SER A 15 5.61 8.07 -7.15
C SER A 15 4.66 7.70 -8.29
N ILE A 16 4.29 6.42 -8.31
CA ILE A 16 3.30 5.86 -9.24
C ILE A 16 2.20 5.22 -8.40
N ALA A 17 0.97 5.69 -8.56
CA ALA A 17 -0.23 5.14 -7.94
C ALA A 17 -1.09 4.45 -9.01
N CYS A 18 -1.22 3.13 -8.92
CA CYS A 18 -1.97 2.31 -9.85
C CYS A 18 -3.32 1.89 -9.24
N GLU A 19 -4.39 1.90 -10.05
CA GLU A 19 -5.73 1.42 -9.67
C GLU A 19 -5.72 -0.12 -9.60
N SER A 20 -5.03 -0.58 -8.58
CA SER A 20 -4.78 -1.97 -8.21
C SER A 20 -4.85 -2.10 -6.70
N ASP A 21 -5.01 -3.33 -6.21
CA ASP A 21 -5.15 -3.66 -4.80
C ASP A 21 -4.08 -2.96 -3.95
N CYS A 22 -4.52 -2.12 -3.01
CA CYS A 22 -3.63 -1.26 -2.24
C CYS A 22 -2.70 -2.03 -1.30
N LEU A 23 -3.08 -3.23 -0.86
CA LEU A 23 -2.27 -4.05 0.04
C LEU A 23 -1.29 -4.91 -0.75
N ALA A 24 -1.70 -5.41 -1.91
CA ALA A 24 -0.83 -6.10 -2.85
C ALA A 24 0.27 -5.16 -3.35
N GLY A 25 -0.05 -3.90 -3.64
CA GLY A 25 0.90 -2.88 -4.11
C GLY A 25 2.09 -2.65 -3.16
N LEU A 26 1.95 -2.92 -1.86
CA LEU A 26 3.07 -2.86 -0.91
C LEU A 26 4.19 -3.84 -1.27
N LYS A 27 3.85 -5.02 -1.82
CA LYS A 27 4.84 -6.01 -2.29
C LYS A 27 5.64 -5.50 -3.48
N VAL A 28 4.97 -4.79 -4.40
CA VAL A 28 5.65 -4.14 -5.53
C VAL A 28 6.58 -3.06 -5.00
N ASN A 29 6.12 -2.24 -4.06
CA ASN A 29 6.95 -1.18 -3.49
C ASN A 29 8.21 -1.74 -2.80
N THR A 30 8.07 -2.77 -1.97
CA THR A 30 9.22 -3.46 -1.34
C THR A 30 10.17 -4.03 -2.39
N PHE A 31 9.67 -4.67 -3.44
CA PHE A 31 10.53 -5.19 -4.51
C PHE A 31 11.31 -4.10 -5.24
N VAL A 32 10.68 -2.96 -5.53
CA VAL A 32 11.38 -1.86 -6.23
C VAL A 32 12.33 -1.11 -5.30
N GLU A 33 12.05 -1.01 -4.00
CA GLU A 33 12.92 -0.32 -3.02
C GLU A 33 14.10 -1.19 -2.60
N ASP A 34 13.85 -2.46 -2.25
CA ASP A 34 14.82 -3.35 -1.58
C ASP A 34 15.41 -4.41 -2.53
N GLY A 35 14.79 -4.64 -3.70
CA GLY A 35 15.26 -5.62 -4.69
C GLY A 35 14.99 -7.09 -4.33
N GLU A 36 14.41 -7.37 -3.16
CA GLU A 36 14.12 -8.73 -2.69
C GLU A 36 12.92 -9.37 -3.40
N GLY A 37 13.08 -10.63 -3.79
CA GLY A 37 12.05 -11.45 -4.44
C GLY A 37 12.20 -11.58 -5.96
N TRP A 38 11.26 -12.30 -6.58
CA TRP A 38 11.29 -12.60 -8.01
C TRP A 38 10.25 -11.77 -8.76
N LEU A 39 10.67 -11.06 -9.83
CA LEU A 39 9.79 -10.19 -10.62
C LEU A 39 8.47 -10.88 -11.04
N ILE A 40 8.55 -12.14 -11.48
CA ILE A 40 7.38 -12.97 -11.86
C ILE A 40 6.38 -13.12 -10.71
N GLU A 41 6.86 -13.32 -9.49
CA GLU A 41 6.01 -13.55 -8.33
C GLU A 41 5.45 -12.24 -7.77
N VAL A 42 6.28 -11.20 -7.74
CA VAL A 42 5.90 -9.86 -7.32
C VAL A 42 4.83 -9.31 -8.26
N THR A 43 5.02 -9.42 -9.58
CA THR A 43 4.01 -8.97 -10.54
C THR A 43 2.74 -9.82 -10.45
N ARG A 44 2.83 -11.12 -10.21
CA ARG A 44 1.64 -11.99 -10.03
C ARG A 44 0.83 -11.66 -8.78
N THR A 45 1.47 -11.28 -7.67
CA THR A 45 0.82 -11.14 -6.35
C THR A 45 0.74 -9.71 -5.83
N GLY A 46 1.32 -8.76 -6.55
CA GLY A 46 1.42 -7.34 -6.19
C GLY A 46 0.38 -6.45 -6.85
N PHE A 47 -0.54 -7.03 -7.62
CA PHE A 47 -1.63 -6.33 -8.30
C PHE A 47 -2.96 -7.04 -8.03
N SER A 48 -4.06 -6.36 -8.32
CA SER A 48 -5.39 -6.97 -8.40
C SER A 48 -5.38 -8.22 -9.31
N PRO A 49 -6.26 -9.21 -9.06
CA PRO A 49 -6.36 -10.40 -9.89
C PRO A 49 -6.43 -10.09 -11.40
N GLY A 50 -5.60 -10.77 -12.19
CA GLY A 50 -5.51 -10.58 -13.65
C GLY A 50 -4.50 -9.52 -14.11
N PHE A 51 -4.23 -8.48 -13.31
CA PHE A 51 -3.33 -7.37 -13.69
C PHE A 51 -1.86 -7.81 -13.74
N GLY A 52 -1.48 -8.79 -12.93
CA GLY A 52 -0.12 -9.34 -12.92
C GLY A 52 0.30 -10.09 -14.19
N LYS A 53 -0.65 -10.38 -15.10
CA LYS A 53 -0.37 -10.99 -16.42
C LYS A 53 0.03 -9.95 -17.48
N SER A 54 -0.18 -8.67 -17.21
CA SER A 54 0.13 -7.59 -18.15
C SER A 54 1.64 -7.45 -18.31
N ALA A 55 2.13 -7.60 -19.55
CA ALA A 55 3.53 -7.32 -19.88
C ALA A 55 3.91 -5.88 -19.52
N ALA A 56 3.01 -4.92 -19.76
CA ALA A 56 3.24 -3.52 -19.43
C ALA A 56 3.43 -3.28 -17.92
N ASN A 57 2.67 -3.98 -17.06
CA ASN A 57 2.84 -3.87 -15.61
C ASN A 57 4.16 -4.49 -15.16
N ARG A 58 4.57 -5.62 -15.78
CA ARG A 58 5.87 -6.22 -15.50
C ARG A 58 7.02 -5.32 -15.91
N GLU A 59 6.99 -4.81 -17.14
CA GLU A 59 8.00 -3.88 -17.64
C GLU A 59 8.12 -2.65 -16.72
N LEU A 60 6.98 -2.13 -16.22
CA LEU A 60 6.97 -1.01 -15.28
C LEU A 60 7.70 -1.35 -13.97
N VAL A 61 7.37 -2.48 -13.35
CA VAL A 61 7.99 -2.90 -12.09
C VAL A 61 9.49 -3.17 -12.26
N ASP A 62 9.87 -3.80 -13.36
CA ASP A 62 11.28 -4.10 -13.68
C ASP A 62 12.09 -2.81 -13.86
N TRP A 63 11.58 -1.89 -14.68
CA TRP A 63 12.21 -0.59 -14.88
C TRP A 63 12.30 0.25 -13.60
N MET A 64 11.26 0.25 -12.76
CA MET A 64 11.30 0.96 -11.48
C MET A 64 12.40 0.42 -10.56
N ARG A 65 12.61 -0.90 -10.55
CA ARG A 65 13.70 -1.53 -9.82
C ARG A 65 15.06 -1.11 -10.38
N GLU A 66 15.27 -1.22 -11.70
CA GLU A 66 16.52 -0.81 -12.35
C GLU A 66 16.85 0.68 -12.09
N TYR A 67 15.83 1.54 -12.18
CA TYR A 67 15.96 2.96 -11.82
C TYR A 67 16.39 3.11 -10.37
N ASN A 68 15.71 2.42 -9.46
CA ASN A 68 16.01 2.48 -8.04
C ASN A 68 17.42 1.99 -7.72
N GLU A 69 17.95 0.95 -8.37
CA GLU A 69 19.31 0.45 -8.11
C GLU A 69 20.40 1.53 -8.30
N SER A 70 20.18 2.49 -9.21
CA SER A 70 21.17 3.51 -9.58
C SER A 70 20.90 4.91 -9.01
N HIS A 71 19.77 5.14 -8.35
CA HIS A 71 19.35 6.47 -7.89
C HIS A 71 19.25 6.58 -6.37
N THR A 72 19.57 7.76 -5.82
CA THR A 72 19.37 8.07 -4.40
C THR A 72 17.92 8.40 -4.09
N GLU A 73 17.26 9.17 -4.97
CA GLU A 73 15.82 9.41 -4.93
C GLU A 73 15.06 8.26 -5.59
N LYS A 74 14.71 7.25 -4.79
CA LYS A 74 13.98 6.07 -5.27
C LYS A 74 12.57 6.41 -5.76
N LEU A 75 12.09 5.77 -6.81
CA LEU A 75 10.67 5.69 -7.15
C LEU A 75 9.92 4.84 -6.13
N ARG A 76 8.66 5.22 -5.88
CA ARG A 76 7.72 4.44 -5.07
C ARG A 76 6.51 3.99 -5.87
N PHE A 77 6.02 2.80 -5.54
CA PHE A 77 4.83 2.23 -6.13
C PHE A 77 3.70 2.15 -5.09
N TYR A 78 2.48 2.44 -5.53
CA TYR A 78 1.28 2.30 -4.72
C TYR A 78 0.17 1.63 -5.51
N GLY A 79 -0.56 0.71 -4.88
CA GLY A 79 -1.93 0.41 -5.27
C GLY A 79 -2.87 1.32 -4.49
N PHE A 80 -3.98 1.76 -5.09
CA PHE A 80 -4.99 2.56 -4.38
C PHE A 80 -6.40 1.98 -4.41
N ASP A 81 -6.65 0.89 -5.15
CA ASP A 81 -7.95 0.22 -5.17
C ASP A 81 -8.21 -0.54 -3.86
N ALA A 82 -9.48 -0.73 -3.52
CA ALA A 82 -9.89 -1.48 -2.34
C ALA A 82 -9.37 -2.92 -2.47
N PRO A 83 -8.80 -3.49 -1.41
CA PRO A 83 -8.26 -4.83 -1.51
C PRO A 83 -9.41 -5.85 -1.53
N ALA A 84 -9.20 -6.96 -2.25
CA ALA A 84 -10.13 -8.09 -2.23
C ALA A 84 -9.87 -9.04 -1.03
N ALA A 85 -9.06 -8.61 -0.07
CA ALA A 85 -8.52 -9.44 0.99
C ALA A 85 -9.41 -9.49 2.24
N ASP A 86 -9.38 -10.63 2.94
CA ASP A 86 -9.89 -10.74 4.31
C ASP A 86 -9.20 -9.67 5.20
N PRO A 87 -9.94 -8.86 5.97
CA PRO A 87 -9.35 -7.88 6.87
C PRO A 87 -8.55 -8.51 8.02
N ARG A 88 -8.75 -9.79 8.36
CA ARG A 88 -8.06 -10.43 9.50
C ARG A 88 -6.54 -10.41 9.42
N PRO A 89 -5.88 -10.86 8.33
CA PRO A 89 -4.43 -10.70 8.18
C PRO A 89 -3.94 -9.26 8.30
N VAL A 90 -4.75 -8.30 7.83
CA VAL A 90 -4.41 -6.87 7.86
C VAL A 90 -4.44 -6.36 9.30
N LEU A 91 -5.51 -6.68 10.04
CA LEU A 91 -5.64 -6.35 11.46
C LEU A 91 -4.58 -7.05 12.30
N ALA A 92 -4.24 -8.30 11.99
CA ALA A 92 -3.18 -9.04 12.68
C ALA A 92 -1.81 -8.36 12.50
N ALA A 93 -1.52 -7.82 11.31
CA ALA A 93 -0.30 -7.06 11.08
C ALA A 93 -0.27 -5.74 11.86
N VAL A 94 -1.41 -5.04 12.00
CA VAL A 94 -1.50 -3.83 12.82
C VAL A 94 -1.37 -4.15 14.32
N HIS A 95 -2.01 -5.22 14.78
CA HIS A 95 -1.86 -5.74 16.14
C HIS A 95 -0.40 -6.04 16.48
N ALA A 96 0.30 -6.76 15.60
CA ALA A 96 1.71 -7.09 15.78
C ALA A 96 2.59 -5.83 15.81
N TYR A 97 2.31 -4.85 14.95
CA TYR A 97 3.03 -3.57 14.94
C TYR A 97 2.87 -2.79 16.25
N LEU A 98 1.66 -2.80 16.84
CA LEU A 98 1.39 -2.12 18.10
C LEU A 98 1.95 -2.86 19.33
N GLY A 99 2.39 -4.12 19.18
CA GLY A 99 2.91 -4.92 20.29
C GLY A 99 1.88 -5.16 21.39
N LEU A 100 0.60 -5.30 21.04
CA LEU A 100 -0.48 -5.43 22.02
C LEU A 100 -0.39 -6.76 22.78
N PRO A 101 -0.75 -6.77 24.08
CA PRO A 101 -0.53 -7.92 24.96
C PRO A 101 -1.55 -9.05 24.79
N TRP A 102 -2.63 -8.83 24.05
CA TRP A 102 -3.68 -9.83 23.83
C TRP A 102 -3.34 -10.72 22.63
N ASP A 103 -3.92 -11.92 22.59
CA ASP A 103 -3.57 -12.93 21.59
C ASP A 103 -4.23 -12.64 20.24
N VAL A 104 -3.47 -12.79 19.14
CA VAL A 104 -3.97 -12.54 17.77
C VAL A 104 -5.15 -13.44 17.37
N SER A 105 -5.38 -14.55 18.09
CA SER A 105 -6.57 -15.40 17.94
C SER A 105 -7.88 -14.64 18.17
N GLU A 106 -7.87 -13.56 18.95
CA GLU A 106 -9.01 -12.64 19.09
C GLU A 106 -9.45 -12.06 17.74
N ILE A 107 -8.51 -11.76 16.84
CA ILE A 107 -8.81 -11.34 15.47
C ILE A 107 -9.23 -12.54 14.62
N LYS A 108 -8.50 -13.66 14.75
CA LYS A 108 -8.70 -14.85 13.91
C LYS A 108 -10.13 -15.39 14.01
N PHE A 109 -10.69 -15.42 15.22
CA PHE A 109 -11.99 -16.02 15.50
C PHE A 109 -13.11 -15.00 15.67
N ALA A 110 -12.83 -13.70 15.58
CA ALA A 110 -13.84 -12.66 15.65
C ALA A 110 -14.87 -12.77 14.52
N ASN A 111 -16.13 -12.57 14.90
CA ASN A 111 -17.20 -12.27 13.97
C ASN A 111 -17.07 -10.82 13.44
N GLU A 112 -17.86 -10.47 12.44
CA GLU A 112 -17.76 -9.17 11.79
C GLU A 112 -17.99 -7.98 12.73
N ALA A 113 -18.97 -8.07 13.64
CA ALA A 113 -19.23 -7.02 14.62
C ALA A 113 -18.03 -6.79 15.55
N LYS A 114 -17.39 -7.87 16.02
CA LYS A 114 -16.18 -7.79 16.84
C LYS A 114 -14.99 -7.28 16.02
N LEU A 115 -14.85 -7.67 14.75
CA LEU A 115 -13.80 -7.17 13.86
C LEU A 115 -13.91 -5.65 13.64
N ARG A 116 -15.12 -5.10 13.50
CA ARG A 116 -15.35 -3.65 13.39
C ARG A 116 -14.81 -2.91 14.62
N VAL A 117 -15.14 -3.40 15.81
CA VAL A 117 -14.65 -2.82 17.08
C VAL A 117 -13.13 -2.91 17.15
N ILE A 118 -12.54 -4.08 16.86
CA ILE A 118 -11.08 -4.24 16.86
C ILE A 118 -10.44 -3.29 15.84
N ALA A 119 -10.99 -3.16 14.64
CA ALA A 119 -10.45 -2.27 13.61
C ALA A 119 -10.46 -0.80 14.04
N ASP A 120 -11.54 -0.35 14.67
CA ASP A 120 -11.64 1.00 15.22
C ASP A 120 -10.64 1.24 16.36
N ASP A 121 -10.51 0.29 17.28
CA ASP A 121 -9.55 0.36 18.39
C ASP A 121 -8.10 0.41 17.86
N LEU A 122 -7.74 -0.48 16.94
CA LEU A 122 -6.40 -0.51 16.35
C LEU A 122 -6.10 0.77 15.58
N LEU A 123 -7.06 1.31 14.81
CA LEU A 123 -6.91 2.58 14.10
C LEU A 123 -6.71 3.74 15.08
N ALA A 124 -7.47 3.78 16.16
CA ALA A 124 -7.34 4.81 17.20
C ALA A 124 -5.96 4.73 17.89
N LEU A 125 -5.50 3.54 18.25
CA LEU A 125 -4.21 3.32 18.91
C LEU A 125 -3.03 3.75 18.03
N VAL A 126 -3.04 3.39 16.74
CA VAL A 126 -1.99 3.82 15.79
C VAL A 126 -1.95 5.36 15.64
N ALA A 127 -3.10 6.02 15.71
CA ALA A 127 -3.19 7.47 15.59
C ALA A 127 -2.72 8.19 16.87
N ILE A 128 -3.25 7.78 18.03
CA ILE A 128 -2.99 8.41 19.33
C ILE A 128 -1.51 8.34 19.68
N ASP A 129 -0.87 7.19 19.41
CA ASP A 129 0.50 6.93 19.86
C ASP A 129 1.55 7.15 18.77
N SER A 130 1.19 7.90 17.72
CA SER A 130 2.01 8.09 16.52
C SER A 130 3.44 8.55 16.82
N ALA A 131 3.62 9.52 17.72
CA ALA A 131 4.95 10.05 18.05
C ALA A 131 5.88 8.97 18.65
N ARG A 132 5.38 8.18 19.61
CA ARG A 132 6.14 7.10 20.24
C ARG A 132 6.42 5.99 19.23
N LEU A 133 5.39 5.55 18.51
CA LEU A 133 5.50 4.50 17.50
C LEU A 133 6.52 4.86 16.41
N ILE A 134 6.55 6.11 15.96
CA ILE A 134 7.54 6.60 14.99
C ILE A 134 8.96 6.58 15.59
N ALA A 135 9.12 6.99 16.85
CA ALA A 135 10.41 7.04 17.53
C ALA A 135 11.00 5.64 17.79
N GLU A 136 10.15 4.66 18.12
CA GLU A 136 10.55 3.27 18.39
C GLU A 136 10.76 2.44 17.12
N THR A 137 10.05 2.80 16.03
CA THR A 137 10.11 2.06 14.77
C THR A 137 10.64 2.93 13.64
N SER A 138 9.76 3.61 12.91
CA SER A 138 10.06 4.65 11.92
C SER A 138 8.77 5.29 11.41
N TYR A 139 8.87 6.44 10.76
CA TYR A 139 7.75 7.03 10.02
C TYR A 139 7.19 6.06 8.97
N GLU A 140 8.05 5.27 8.32
CA GLU A 140 7.62 4.33 7.29
C GLU A 140 6.76 3.20 7.84
N GLN A 141 7.21 2.59 8.93
CA GLN A 141 6.46 1.53 9.58
C GLN A 141 5.13 2.04 10.14
N TRP A 142 5.14 3.22 10.79
CA TRP A 142 3.92 3.87 11.27
C TRP A 142 2.94 4.18 10.14
N TRP A 143 3.42 4.71 9.01
CA TRP A 143 2.56 5.02 7.87
C TRP A 143 1.93 3.75 7.28
N ARG A 144 2.71 2.67 7.12
CA ARG A 144 2.19 1.37 6.66
C ARG A 144 1.15 0.79 7.62
N ALA A 145 1.37 0.89 8.93
CA ALA A 145 0.41 0.44 9.93
C ALA A 145 -0.88 1.29 9.92
N SER A 146 -0.74 2.60 9.84
CA SER A 146 -1.86 3.55 9.75
C SER A 146 -2.71 3.31 8.51
N TRP A 147 -2.05 3.08 7.37
CA TRP A 147 -2.69 2.73 6.11
C TRP A 147 -3.49 1.43 6.23
N ARG A 148 -2.86 0.36 6.74
CA ARG A 148 -3.50 -0.95 6.95
C ARG A 148 -4.73 -0.84 7.87
N ALA A 149 -4.63 -0.08 8.95
CA ALA A 149 -5.73 0.12 9.89
C ALA A 149 -6.92 0.84 9.22
N ARG A 150 -6.67 1.90 8.44
CA ARG A 150 -7.71 2.63 7.69
C ARG A 150 -8.39 1.74 6.64
N VAL A 151 -7.61 1.01 5.86
CA VAL A 151 -8.13 0.08 4.85
C VAL A 151 -9.01 -0.99 5.50
N ALA A 152 -8.54 -1.64 6.57
CA ALA A 152 -9.31 -2.66 7.27
C ALA A 152 -10.63 -2.11 7.86
N ALA A 153 -10.60 -0.93 8.49
CA ALA A 153 -11.78 -0.27 9.03
C ALA A 153 -12.79 0.09 7.93
N GLY A 154 -12.33 0.60 6.78
CA GLY A 154 -13.20 0.97 5.66
C GLY A 154 -13.83 -0.25 4.97
N LEU A 155 -13.09 -1.35 4.82
CA LEU A 155 -13.65 -2.62 4.30
C LEU A 155 -14.76 -3.15 5.19
N LEU A 156 -14.54 -3.15 6.51
CA LEU A 156 -15.51 -3.65 7.49
C LEU A 156 -16.77 -2.78 7.62
N ARG A 157 -16.79 -1.58 7.01
CA ARG A 157 -17.95 -0.69 6.94
C ARG A 157 -18.65 -0.73 5.59
N ASP A 158 -18.25 -1.65 4.69
CA ASP A 158 -18.71 -1.72 3.30
C ASP A 158 -18.46 -0.43 2.50
N GLN A 159 -17.41 0.31 2.85
CA GLN A 159 -17.08 1.62 2.28
C GLN A 159 -15.97 1.53 1.23
N ALA A 160 -16.00 0.51 0.36
CA ALA A 160 -14.95 0.26 -0.63
C ALA A 160 -14.62 1.52 -1.47
N ASN A 161 -15.62 2.22 -2.00
CA ASN A 161 -15.39 3.44 -2.78
C ASN A 161 -14.74 4.58 -1.96
N ALA A 162 -15.09 4.70 -0.67
CA ALA A 162 -14.47 5.68 0.21
C ALA A 162 -13.02 5.29 0.53
N VAL A 163 -12.72 4.00 0.67
CA VAL A 163 -11.35 3.48 0.82
C VAL A 163 -10.50 3.85 -0.40
N VAL A 164 -11.01 3.67 -1.63
CA VAL A 164 -10.26 4.04 -2.85
C VAL A 164 -9.90 5.53 -2.86
N ALA A 165 -10.89 6.39 -2.56
CA ALA A 165 -10.68 7.83 -2.55
C ALA A 165 -9.75 8.29 -1.40
N ASP A 166 -9.90 7.71 -0.20
CA ASP A 166 -9.02 8.02 0.93
C ASP A 166 -7.59 7.55 0.67
N ASN A 167 -7.41 6.34 0.15
CA ASN A 167 -6.11 5.80 -0.25
C ASN A 167 -5.37 6.78 -1.17
N LEU A 168 -6.02 7.24 -2.24
CA LEU A 168 -5.38 8.16 -3.17
C LEU A 168 -5.00 9.49 -2.50
N LYS A 169 -5.87 10.06 -1.65
CA LYS A 169 -5.56 11.27 -0.87
C LYS A 169 -4.36 11.07 0.06
N GLN A 170 -4.29 9.94 0.74
CA GLN A 170 -3.21 9.60 1.66
C GLN A 170 -1.87 9.40 0.92
N ILE A 171 -1.89 8.78 -0.27
CA ILE A 171 -0.70 8.69 -1.13
C ILE A 171 -0.23 10.08 -1.55
N MET A 172 -1.15 10.92 -2.04
CA MET A 172 -0.82 12.27 -2.49
C MET A 172 -0.25 13.13 -1.35
N ALA A 173 -0.86 13.09 -0.17
CA ALA A 173 -0.37 13.82 1.00
C ALA A 173 1.01 13.33 1.45
N ARG A 174 1.25 12.02 1.39
CA ARG A 174 2.56 11.45 1.74
C ARG A 174 3.66 11.86 0.75
N GLU A 175 3.34 11.87 -0.53
CA GLU A 175 4.31 12.09 -1.61
C GLU A 175 4.46 13.57 -1.99
N GLU A 176 3.66 14.47 -1.40
CA GLU A 176 3.66 15.92 -1.68
C GLU A 176 5.06 16.54 -1.66
N ARG A 177 5.91 16.15 -0.69
CA ARG A 177 7.28 16.67 -0.56
C ARG A 177 8.28 16.04 -1.53
N ARG A 178 7.90 14.97 -2.24
CA ARG A 178 8.75 14.21 -3.16
C ARG A 178 8.49 14.54 -4.62
N GLY A 179 7.38 15.24 -4.91
CA GLY A 179 6.99 15.62 -6.26
C GLY A 179 5.61 15.07 -6.65
N PRO A 180 5.19 15.26 -7.90
CA PRO A 180 3.91 14.77 -8.37
C PRO A 180 3.82 13.24 -8.37
N THR A 181 2.61 12.74 -8.09
CA THR A 181 2.26 11.32 -8.19
C THR A 181 1.60 11.04 -9.53
N LEU A 182 2.13 10.07 -10.28
CA LEU A 182 1.51 9.61 -11.51
C LEU A 182 0.38 8.63 -11.18
N VAL A 183 -0.85 8.99 -11.54
CA VAL A 183 -2.02 8.14 -11.32
C VAL A 183 -2.33 7.33 -12.57
N LEU A 184 -2.27 6.00 -12.45
CA LEU A 184 -2.63 5.05 -13.49
C LEU A 184 -3.98 4.43 -13.15
N THR A 185 -5.04 4.97 -13.73
CA THR A 185 -6.39 4.41 -13.58
C THR A 185 -6.59 3.22 -14.52
N ARG A 186 -7.51 2.33 -14.18
CA ARG A 186 -8.02 1.35 -15.13
C ARG A 186 -8.56 2.11 -16.32
N ARG A 187 -8.01 1.87 -17.50
CA ARG A 187 -8.80 2.05 -18.71
C ARG A 187 -9.83 0.94 -18.68
N PHE A 188 -11.10 1.27 -18.45
CA PHE A 188 -12.18 0.44 -18.94
C PHE A 188 -12.00 0.39 -20.47
N GLY A 189 -11.42 -0.70 -20.96
CA GLY A 189 -11.03 -0.87 -22.35
C GLY A 189 -11.62 -2.16 -22.88
N SER A 190 -12.75 -1.99 -23.58
CA SER A 190 -13.44 -2.87 -24.55
C SER A 190 -13.81 -4.28 -24.11
#